data_AF-A0A1X2GN03-F1
#
_entry.id   AF-A0A1X2GN03-F1
#
_cell.length_a   1.000
_cell.length_b   1.000
_cell.length_c   1.000
_cell.angle_alpha   90.00
_cell.angle_beta   90.00
_cell.angle_gamma   90.00
#
_symmetry.space_group_name_H-M   'P 1'
#
loop_
_entity.id
_entity.type
_entity.pdbx_description
1 polymer ?
#
loop_
_entity_poly.entity_id
_entity_poly.type
_entity_poly.pdbx_seq_one_letter_code
_entity_poly.pdbx_strand_id
1 'polypeptide(L)'
;MLGTDPHNTLGKPLARLARFTKQCAALGCLSGFRHFEVCMYSQEELLFSIIPAGLGRDRKLDETFPSTHLLDEAYIKEHDRMVFLITGYPIYSCPYIYPKWMSRQDHGLHVDGSSDKKPVPLRLTSTMDWRINDVALWEMIWELISLVSWPSSQNPFAIDFDYLDRLPLPKMLFLTGGLIGYLQSLWIEAKPKAVPFVDKVYQDLQQLQQRHLTAMRDYAQQCHTPATTY
;
A
#
# COMPACT_ATOMS: atom_id res chain seq x y z
N MET A 1 -11.36 -5.40 43.02
CA MET A 1 -11.89 -5.12 41.68
C MET A 1 -10.89 -5.70 40.69
N LEU A 2 -11.22 -6.85 40.10
CA LEU A 2 -10.38 -7.49 39.08
C LEU A 2 -10.38 -6.58 37.85
N GLY A 3 -9.20 -6.14 37.42
CA GLY A 3 -9.05 -5.28 36.24
C GLY A 3 -9.71 -5.92 35.03
N THR A 4 -10.36 -5.09 34.21
CA THR A 4 -10.82 -5.48 32.88
C THR A 4 -9.70 -6.20 32.14
N ASP A 5 -9.97 -7.43 31.71
CA ASP A 5 -9.07 -8.22 30.89
C ASP A 5 -8.64 -7.37 29.67
N PRO A 6 -7.34 -7.13 29.45
CA PRO A 6 -6.85 -6.34 28.31
C PRO A 6 -7.27 -6.93 26.95
N HIS A 7 -7.67 -8.21 26.90
CA HIS A 7 -8.26 -8.81 25.70
C HIS A 7 -9.72 -8.43 25.46
N ASN A 8 -10.46 -7.92 26.46
CA ASN A 8 -11.86 -7.53 26.32
C ASN A 8 -12.05 -6.16 25.62
N THR A 9 -10.97 -5.36 25.54
CA THR A 9 -10.98 -4.09 24.78
C THR A 9 -10.69 -4.27 23.29
N LEU A 10 -10.07 -5.39 22.91
CA LEU A 10 -9.84 -5.73 21.50
C LEU A 10 -11.12 -6.37 20.94
N GLY A 11 -11.68 -5.81 19.87
CA GLY A 11 -12.81 -6.44 19.18
C GLY A 11 -12.50 -7.88 18.75
N LYS A 12 -13.53 -8.70 18.51
CA LYS A 12 -13.37 -10.12 18.13
C LYS A 12 -12.30 -10.29 17.04
N PRO A 13 -11.35 -11.25 17.14
CA PRO A 13 -10.25 -11.39 16.19
C PRO A 13 -10.69 -11.43 14.73
N LEU A 14 -11.78 -12.13 14.44
CA LEU A 14 -12.34 -12.21 13.08
C LEU A 14 -12.86 -10.87 12.55
N ALA A 15 -13.45 -10.03 13.41
CA ALA A 15 -13.90 -8.69 13.01
C ALA A 15 -12.72 -7.76 12.73
N ARG A 16 -11.64 -7.87 13.52
CA ARG A 16 -10.39 -7.15 13.29
C ARG A 16 -9.72 -7.61 11.99
N LEU A 17 -9.72 -8.91 11.72
CA LEU A 17 -9.20 -9.47 10.47
C LEU A 17 -10.04 -9.00 9.26
N ALA A 18 -11.37 -8.98 9.38
CA ALA A 18 -12.23 -8.45 8.32
C ALA A 18 -11.95 -6.97 8.03
N ARG A 19 -11.70 -6.15 9.07
CA ARG A 19 -11.25 -4.76 8.90
C ARG A 19 -9.91 -4.70 8.18
N PHE A 20 -8.95 -5.55 8.55
CA PHE A 20 -7.64 -5.65 7.89
C PHE A 20 -7.78 -6.02 6.41
N THR A 21 -8.54 -7.06 6.07
CA THR A 21 -8.75 -7.47 4.67
C THR A 21 -9.44 -6.37 3.86
N LYS A 22 -10.38 -5.62 4.47
CA LYS A 22 -10.97 -4.44 3.84
C LYS A 22 -9.94 -3.33 3.58
N GLN A 23 -9.01 -3.10 4.51
CA GLN A 23 -7.90 -2.16 4.31
C GLN A 23 -6.98 -2.63 3.17
N CYS A 24 -6.69 -3.94 3.07
CA CYS A 24 -5.92 -4.51 1.96
C CYS A 24 -6.63 -4.28 0.62
N ALA A 25 -7.94 -4.56 0.53
CA ALA A 25 -8.72 -4.34 -0.69
C ALA A 25 -8.79 -2.85 -1.08
N ALA A 26 -8.94 -1.95 -0.10
CA ALA A 26 -8.93 -0.51 -0.35
C ALA A 26 -7.58 -0.03 -0.88
N LEU A 27 -6.47 -0.55 -0.35
CA LEU A 27 -5.13 -0.19 -0.79
C LEU A 27 -4.76 -0.83 -2.14
N GLY A 28 -5.05 -2.12 -2.33
CA GLY A 28 -4.63 -2.90 -3.51
C GLY A 28 -5.27 -2.48 -4.83
N CYS A 29 -6.27 -1.60 -4.77
CA CYS A 29 -6.88 -0.96 -5.94
C CYS A 29 -6.29 0.42 -6.26
N LEU A 30 -5.32 0.90 -5.48
CA LEU A 30 -4.71 2.21 -5.64
C LEU A 30 -3.33 2.11 -6.30
N SER A 31 -2.97 3.17 -7.01
CA SER A 31 -1.63 3.41 -7.55
C SER A 31 -1.22 4.87 -7.24
N GLY A 32 0.01 5.25 -7.59
CA GLY A 32 0.49 6.62 -7.37
C GLY A 32 1.19 6.87 -6.04
N PHE A 33 1.61 5.82 -5.34
CA PHE A 33 2.60 5.92 -4.28
C PHE A 33 4.01 5.94 -4.87
N ARG A 34 4.90 6.72 -4.25
CA ARG A 34 6.30 6.91 -4.70
C ARG A 34 7.23 5.76 -4.31
N HIS A 35 6.97 5.14 -3.16
CA HIS A 35 7.89 4.18 -2.55
C HIS A 35 7.49 2.73 -2.74
N PHE A 36 6.27 2.48 -3.19
CA PHE A 36 5.76 1.13 -3.35
C PHE A 36 4.65 1.06 -4.38
N GLU A 37 4.38 -0.16 -4.81
CA GLU A 37 3.27 -0.51 -5.69
C GLU A 37 2.51 -1.69 -5.10
N VAL A 38 1.22 -1.74 -5.37
CA VAL A 38 0.33 -2.72 -4.77
C VAL A 38 -0.61 -3.29 -5.81
N CYS A 39 -0.96 -4.56 -5.66
CA CYS A 39 -1.95 -5.21 -6.49
C CYS A 39 -2.65 -6.31 -5.70
N MET A 40 -3.98 -6.37 -5.77
CA MET A 40 -4.72 -7.52 -5.23
C MET A 40 -4.41 -8.77 -6.04
N TYR A 41 -3.99 -9.85 -5.38
CA TYR A 41 -3.75 -11.15 -6.00
C TYR A 41 -4.94 -12.09 -5.81
N SER A 42 -5.57 -12.05 -4.63
CA SER A 42 -6.85 -12.72 -4.35
C SER A 42 -7.69 -11.89 -3.39
N GLN A 43 -8.81 -12.41 -2.88
CA GLN A 43 -9.63 -11.68 -1.90
C GLN A 43 -8.93 -11.48 -0.55
N GLU A 44 -7.93 -12.32 -0.25
CA GLU A 44 -7.26 -12.35 1.05
C GLU A 44 -5.75 -12.07 0.94
N GLU A 45 -5.27 -11.79 -0.27
CA GLU A 45 -3.85 -11.66 -0.60
C GLU A 45 -3.58 -10.40 -1.41
N LEU A 46 -2.68 -9.58 -0.87
CA LEU A 46 -2.20 -8.33 -1.47
C LEU A 46 -0.72 -8.49 -1.81
N LEU A 47 -0.37 -8.24 -3.07
CA LEU A 47 1.02 -8.08 -3.48
C LEU A 47 1.48 -6.66 -3.16
N PHE A 48 2.66 -6.56 -2.56
CA PHE A 48 3.27 -5.33 -2.13
C PHE A 48 4.72 -5.28 -2.63
N SER A 49 5.01 -4.36 -3.54
CA SER A 49 6.33 -4.20 -4.16
C SER A 49 6.98 -2.92 -3.68
N ILE A 50 8.21 -2.98 -3.18
CA ILE A 50 8.95 -1.78 -2.75
C ILE A 50 9.78 -1.25 -3.92
N ILE A 51 9.69 0.05 -4.18
CA ILE A 51 10.51 0.74 -5.18
C ILE A 51 11.78 1.26 -4.49
N PRO A 52 12.99 0.77 -4.87
CA PRO A 52 14.24 1.23 -4.26
C PRO A 52 14.51 2.72 -4.46
N ALA A 53 15.09 3.38 -3.46
CA ALA A 53 15.52 4.77 -3.57
C ALA A 53 16.61 4.92 -4.65
N GLY A 54 16.33 5.68 -5.71
CA GLY A 54 17.28 5.95 -6.80
C GLY A 54 16.91 5.28 -8.14
N LEU A 55 16.16 4.18 -8.11
CA LEU A 55 15.37 3.74 -9.26
C LEU A 55 14.06 4.53 -9.21
N GLY A 56 14.09 5.78 -9.70
CA GLY A 56 12.83 6.48 -10.00
C GLY A 56 11.94 5.56 -10.85
N ARG A 57 10.62 5.65 -10.70
CA ARG A 57 9.68 4.89 -11.55
C ARG A 57 10.14 4.97 -13.00
N ASP A 58 10.30 3.82 -13.64
CA ASP A 58 10.72 3.77 -15.03
C ASP A 58 9.63 4.42 -15.87
N ARG A 59 9.93 5.63 -16.35
CA ARG A 59 8.97 6.61 -16.88
C ARG A 59 8.18 6.11 -18.08
N LYS A 60 8.58 4.99 -18.69
CA LYS A 60 7.97 4.39 -19.88
C LYS A 60 6.92 3.31 -19.59
N LEU A 61 6.95 2.69 -18.41
CA LEU A 61 6.04 1.60 -18.01
C LEU A 61 4.74 2.11 -17.35
N ASP A 62 4.80 3.30 -16.77
CA ASP A 62 3.70 3.91 -15.98
C ASP A 62 2.49 4.37 -16.78
N GLU A 63 2.64 4.63 -18.08
CA GLU A 63 1.58 5.24 -18.90
C GLU A 63 0.54 4.21 -19.38
N THR A 64 0.87 2.92 -19.37
CA THR A 64 0.09 1.88 -20.05
C THR A 64 -0.45 0.77 -19.13
N PHE A 65 0.16 0.47 -17.99
CA PHE A 65 -0.22 -0.70 -17.19
C PHE A 65 -0.62 -0.35 -15.75
N PRO A 66 -1.79 -0.81 -15.27
CA PRO A 66 -2.05 -0.85 -13.83
C PRO A 66 -0.98 -1.72 -13.14
N SER A 67 -0.88 -1.65 -11.80
CA SER A 67 0.07 -2.45 -11.00
C SER A 67 -0.13 -3.99 -11.11
N THR A 68 -0.99 -4.44 -12.02
CA THR A 68 -1.21 -5.84 -12.41
C THR A 68 0.05 -6.51 -12.98
N HIS A 69 1.06 -5.76 -13.41
CA HIS A 69 2.35 -6.34 -13.80
C HIS A 69 3.02 -7.11 -12.65
N LEU A 70 2.65 -6.82 -11.39
CA LEU A 70 3.10 -7.59 -10.22
C LEU A 70 2.53 -9.02 -10.18
N LEU A 71 1.52 -9.33 -11.02
CA LEU A 71 0.99 -10.69 -11.17
C LEU A 71 1.89 -11.55 -12.06
N ASP A 72 2.73 -10.94 -12.89
CA ASP A 72 3.65 -11.63 -13.79
C ASP A 72 5.00 -11.88 -13.11
N GLU A 73 5.28 -13.15 -12.82
CA GLU A 73 6.56 -13.55 -12.23
C GLU A 73 7.76 -13.26 -13.14
N ALA A 74 7.58 -13.31 -14.47
CA ALA A 74 8.66 -13.01 -15.40
C ALA A 74 9.07 -11.54 -15.28
N TYR A 75 8.09 -10.64 -15.23
CA TYR A 75 8.29 -9.21 -15.02
C TYR A 75 9.02 -8.92 -13.70
N ILE A 76 8.59 -9.55 -12.60
CA ILE A 76 9.22 -9.38 -11.27
C ILE A 76 10.71 -9.74 -11.33
N LYS A 77 11.04 -10.86 -11.97
CA LYS A 77 12.41 -11.37 -12.10
C LYS A 77 13.26 -10.48 -13.00
N GLU A 78 12.72 -10.06 -14.14
CA GLU A 78 13.40 -9.21 -15.12
C GLU A 78 13.79 -7.86 -14.51
N HIS A 79 12.90 -7.28 -13.69
CA HIS A 79 13.10 -5.96 -13.08
C HIS A 79 13.64 -6.02 -11.65
N ASP A 80 13.98 -7.21 -11.16
CA ASP A 80 14.54 -7.46 -9.81
C ASP A 80 13.75 -6.76 -8.69
N ARG A 81 12.41 -6.83 -8.77
CA ARG A 81 11.50 -6.09 -7.88
C ARG A 81 11.36 -6.80 -6.55
N MET A 82 11.55 -6.10 -5.44
CA MET A 82 11.29 -6.69 -4.13
C MET A 82 9.77 -6.77 -3.88
N VAL A 83 9.23 -7.99 -3.83
CA VAL A 83 7.79 -8.25 -3.71
C VAL A 83 7.48 -9.11 -2.48
N PHE A 84 6.49 -8.66 -1.72
CA PHE A 84 5.93 -9.33 -0.56
C PHE A 84 4.47 -9.69 -0.80
N LEU A 85 4.03 -10.79 -0.19
CA LEU A 85 2.64 -11.22 -0.15
C LEU A 85 2.08 -10.97 1.24
N ILE A 86 1.18 -10.01 1.37
CA ILE A 86 0.46 -9.68 2.60
C ILE A 86 -0.85 -10.47 2.60
N THR A 87 -1.08 -11.31 3.60
CA THR A 87 -2.23 -12.21 3.65
C THR A 87 -3.04 -12.05 4.93
N GLY A 88 -4.35 -12.35 4.84
CA GLY A 88 -5.28 -12.27 5.96
C GLY A 88 -6.26 -13.44 6.00
N TYR A 89 -5.77 -14.68 5.98
CA TYR A 89 -6.65 -15.86 5.93
C TYR A 89 -7.43 -16.08 7.24
N PRO A 90 -8.76 -16.30 7.20
CA PRO A 90 -9.60 -16.51 8.37
C PRO A 90 -9.16 -17.66 9.28
N ILE A 91 -8.65 -18.75 8.69
CA ILE A 91 -8.19 -19.94 9.42
C ILE A 91 -7.07 -19.62 10.41
N TYR A 92 -6.25 -18.61 10.12
CA TYR A 92 -5.18 -18.18 11.02
C TYR A 92 -5.61 -17.07 11.98
N SER A 93 -6.73 -16.39 11.68
CA SER A 93 -7.27 -15.29 12.49
C SER A 93 -6.25 -14.16 12.76
N CYS A 94 -5.22 -14.04 11.92
CA CYS A 94 -4.20 -13.00 12.00
C CYS A 94 -3.51 -12.83 10.63
N PRO A 95 -2.97 -11.64 10.35
CA PRO A 95 -2.27 -11.38 9.10
C PRO A 95 -0.83 -11.90 9.10
N TYR A 96 -0.35 -12.27 7.92
CA TYR A 96 1.05 -12.67 7.69
C TYR A 96 1.62 -11.96 6.47
N ILE A 97 2.94 -11.83 6.43
CA ILE A 97 3.66 -11.25 5.30
C ILE A 97 4.73 -12.24 4.88
N TYR A 98 4.72 -12.66 3.62
CA TYR A 98 5.69 -13.59 3.06
C TYR A 98 6.58 -12.86 2.04
N PRO A 99 7.90 -13.12 2.02
CA PRO A 99 8.70 -12.73 0.86
C PRO A 99 8.26 -13.57 -0.34
N LYS A 100 7.83 -12.91 -1.43
CA LYS A 100 7.48 -13.59 -2.69
C LYS A 100 8.65 -13.56 -3.67
N TRP A 101 9.35 -12.42 -3.77
CA TRP A 101 10.60 -12.29 -4.50
C TRP A 101 11.50 -11.26 -3.83
N MET A 102 12.78 -11.59 -3.70
CA MET A 102 13.80 -10.73 -3.12
C MET A 102 15.15 -11.08 -3.75
N SER A 103 15.73 -10.19 -4.56
CA SER A 103 17.10 -10.29 -5.07
C SER A 103 17.63 -8.85 -5.23
N ARG A 104 18.84 -8.53 -4.73
CA ARG A 104 20.14 -8.58 -5.44
C ARG A 104 21.26 -8.74 -4.39
N GLN A 105 21.87 -9.93 -4.29
CA GLN A 105 22.95 -10.28 -3.33
C GLN A 105 22.61 -10.11 -1.83
N ASP A 106 21.76 -11.01 -1.36
CA ASP A 106 21.65 -11.54 0.03
C ASP A 106 21.85 -10.55 1.20
N HIS A 107 20.78 -9.85 1.57
CA HIS A 107 20.71 -9.02 2.79
C HIS A 107 20.48 -9.83 4.08
N GLY A 108 20.95 -11.08 4.17
CA GLY A 108 20.91 -11.88 5.41
C GLY A 108 19.52 -12.39 5.82
N LEU A 109 18.51 -12.24 4.95
CA LEU A 109 17.20 -12.87 5.06
C LEU A 109 17.19 -14.05 4.08
N HIS A 110 17.55 -15.24 4.55
CA HIS A 110 17.63 -16.47 3.74
C HIS A 110 16.29 -16.74 3.03
N VAL A 111 16.17 -16.36 1.76
CA VAL A 111 15.12 -16.83 0.87
C VAL A 111 15.77 -17.89 -0.02
N ASP A 112 15.74 -19.13 0.45
CA ASP A 112 16.19 -20.31 -0.30
C ASP A 112 15.40 -20.38 -1.61
N GLY A 113 16.06 -20.07 -2.74
CA GLY A 113 15.52 -20.27 -4.09
C GLY A 113 15.39 -21.75 -4.50
N SER A 114 15.48 -22.69 -3.54
CA SER A 114 15.28 -24.11 -3.77
C SER A 114 13.78 -24.45 -3.68
N SER A 115 13.24 -24.99 -4.76
CA SER A 115 11.83 -25.24 -5.07
C SER A 115 11.10 -26.28 -4.20
N ASP A 116 11.35 -26.37 -2.88
CA ASP A 116 10.66 -27.37 -2.04
C ASP A 116 10.39 -26.96 -0.59
N LYS A 117 10.80 -25.75 -0.17
CA LYS A 117 10.46 -25.22 1.16
C LYS A 117 9.38 -24.16 1.02
N LYS A 118 8.24 -24.36 1.70
CA LYS A 118 7.18 -23.35 1.80
C LYS A 118 7.77 -22.04 2.34
N PRO A 119 7.43 -20.88 1.76
CA PRO A 119 7.95 -19.60 2.23
C PRO A 119 7.55 -19.38 3.68
N VAL A 120 8.51 -18.94 4.50
CA VAL A 120 8.31 -18.64 5.93
C VAL A 120 7.85 -17.18 6.05
N PRO A 121 6.79 -16.88 6.83
CA PRO A 121 6.36 -15.51 7.01
C PRO A 121 7.40 -14.70 7.79
N LEU A 122 7.54 -13.43 7.41
CA LEU A 122 8.38 -12.47 8.11
C LEU A 122 7.87 -12.26 9.54
N ARG A 123 8.82 -12.20 10.48
CA ARG A 123 8.57 -11.89 11.88
C ARG A 123 8.73 -10.39 12.10
N LEU A 124 7.70 -9.66 11.72
CA LEU A 124 7.60 -8.22 11.98
C LEU A 124 7.01 -8.00 13.38
N THR A 125 7.41 -6.90 14.01
CA THR A 125 6.87 -6.48 15.30
C THR A 125 5.37 -6.25 15.18
N SER A 126 4.94 -5.56 14.12
CA SER A 126 3.53 -5.31 13.83
C SER A 126 2.71 -6.58 13.58
N THR A 127 3.24 -7.61 12.90
CA THR A 127 2.51 -8.87 12.69
C THR A 127 2.43 -9.71 13.97
N MET A 128 3.49 -9.70 14.80
CA MET A 128 3.51 -10.37 16.10
C MET A 128 2.56 -9.70 17.10
N ASP A 129 2.55 -8.37 17.15
CA ASP A 129 1.73 -7.59 18.07
C ASP A 129 0.25 -7.54 17.69
N TRP A 130 -0.11 -7.90 16.46
CA TRP A 130 -1.49 -7.82 15.98
C TRP A 130 -2.48 -8.59 16.86
N ARG A 131 -2.05 -9.69 17.49
CA ARG A 131 -2.93 -10.50 18.36
C ARG A 131 -3.30 -9.81 19.68
N ILE A 132 -2.43 -8.92 20.16
CA ILE A 132 -2.52 -8.29 21.48
C ILE A 132 -2.85 -6.79 21.39
N ASN A 133 -2.44 -6.12 20.30
CA ASN A 133 -2.62 -4.70 20.08
C ASN A 133 -3.49 -4.44 18.84
N ASP A 134 -4.15 -3.29 18.78
CA ASP A 134 -4.90 -2.88 17.60
C ASP A 134 -3.96 -2.34 16.51
N VAL A 135 -3.32 -3.26 15.80
CA VAL A 135 -2.39 -2.99 14.71
C VAL A 135 -3.14 -2.88 13.38
N ALA A 136 -2.93 -1.78 12.67
CA ALA A 136 -3.48 -1.48 11.35
C ALA A 136 -2.53 -1.91 10.23
N LEU A 137 -3.07 -2.05 9.00
CA LEU A 137 -2.28 -2.41 7.82
C LEU A 137 -1.11 -1.44 7.56
N TRP A 138 -1.32 -0.13 7.75
CA TRP A 138 -0.30 0.88 7.47
C TRP A 138 0.92 0.75 8.39
N GLU A 139 0.77 0.22 9.61
CA GLU A 139 1.89 -0.03 10.53
C GLU A 139 2.80 -1.14 9.98
N MET A 140 2.20 -2.20 9.44
CA MET A 140 2.96 -3.29 8.79
C MET A 140 3.68 -2.81 7.54
N ILE A 141 3.03 -1.98 6.74
CA ILE A 141 3.62 -1.40 5.53
C ILE A 141 4.79 -0.49 5.87
N TRP A 142 4.63 0.41 6.85
CA TRP A 142 5.71 1.30 7.28
C TRP A 142 6.90 0.53 7.84
N GLU A 143 6.67 -0.47 8.69
CA GLU A 143 7.73 -1.34 9.21
C GLU A 143 8.46 -2.03 8.06
N LEU A 144 7.72 -2.61 7.12
CA LEU A 144 8.28 -3.31 5.97
C LEU A 144 9.12 -2.38 5.07
N ILE A 145 8.60 -1.18 4.74
CA ILE A 145 9.35 -0.17 3.97
C ILE A 145 10.63 0.23 4.73
N SER A 146 10.54 0.43 6.04
CA SER A 146 11.66 0.86 6.88
C SER A 146 12.77 -0.20 6.99
N LEU A 147 12.41 -1.49 6.92
CA LEU A 147 13.37 -2.59 6.95
C LEU A 147 14.19 -2.70 5.66
N VAL A 148 13.61 -2.28 4.54
CA VAL A 148 14.16 -2.53 3.21
C VAL A 148 14.75 -1.27 2.56
N SER A 149 14.17 -0.11 2.85
CA SER A 149 14.52 1.13 2.16
C SER A 149 15.58 1.91 2.93
N TRP A 150 16.74 2.12 2.31
CA TRP A 150 17.79 2.98 2.84
C TRP A 150 18.17 4.09 1.84
N PRO A 151 18.13 5.38 2.23
CA PRO A 151 17.67 5.90 3.52
C PRO A 151 16.16 5.71 3.72
N SER A 152 15.72 5.64 4.99
CA SER A 152 14.30 5.52 5.31
C SER A 152 13.52 6.73 4.78
N SER A 153 12.35 6.49 4.19
CA SER A 153 11.52 7.55 3.62
C SER A 153 10.95 8.44 4.73
N GLN A 154 11.03 9.76 4.53
CA GLN A 154 10.37 10.73 5.40
C GLN A 154 8.83 10.61 5.38
N ASN A 155 8.27 10.13 4.26
CA ASN A 155 6.86 9.82 4.12
C ASN A 155 6.70 8.50 3.33
N PRO A 156 6.42 7.37 3.99
CA PRO A 156 6.33 6.04 3.35
C PRO A 156 5.19 5.97 2.34
N PHE A 157 4.16 6.77 2.57
CA PHE A 157 2.94 6.87 1.77
C PHE A 157 2.97 8.11 0.88
N ALA A 158 4.17 8.62 0.56
CA ALA A 158 4.32 9.78 -0.31
C ALA A 158 3.62 9.57 -1.64
N ILE A 159 2.83 10.55 -2.04
CA ILE A 159 2.13 10.55 -3.32
C ILE A 159 3.08 11.00 -4.43
N ASP A 160 3.06 10.27 -5.53
CA ASP A 160 3.71 10.67 -6.77
C ASP A 160 2.77 11.61 -7.55
N PHE A 161 2.83 12.90 -7.21
CA PHE A 161 2.04 13.92 -7.90
C PHE A 161 2.41 14.06 -9.38
N ASP A 162 3.67 13.83 -9.76
CA ASP A 162 4.10 13.89 -11.16
C ASP A 162 3.44 12.77 -11.97
N TYR A 163 3.27 11.58 -11.37
CA TYR A 163 2.49 10.50 -11.97
C TYR A 163 1.02 10.88 -12.13
N LEU A 164 0.39 11.46 -11.09
CA LEU A 164 -1.01 11.87 -11.15
C LEU A 164 -1.27 12.92 -12.24
N ASP A 165 -0.39 13.92 -12.33
CA ASP A 165 -0.52 15.03 -13.27
C ASP A 165 -0.36 14.57 -14.75
N ARG A 166 0.20 13.38 -15.00
CA ARG A 166 0.29 12.74 -16.34
C ARG A 166 -0.94 11.92 -16.73
N LEU A 167 -1.81 11.56 -15.79
CA LEU A 167 -2.94 10.68 -16.08
C LEU A 167 -4.04 11.41 -16.88
N PRO A 168 -4.75 10.70 -17.77
CA PRO A 168 -5.99 11.21 -18.35
C PRO A 168 -6.96 11.65 -17.25
N LEU A 169 -7.63 12.79 -17.47
CA LEU A 169 -8.49 13.42 -16.47
C LEU A 169 -9.48 12.49 -15.77
N PRO A 170 -10.20 11.58 -16.46
CA PRO A 170 -11.11 10.65 -15.79
C PRO A 170 -10.39 9.68 -14.84
N LYS A 171 -9.20 9.20 -15.23
CA LYS A 171 -8.37 8.30 -14.41
C LYS A 171 -7.81 9.04 -13.20
N MET A 172 -7.29 10.26 -13.40
CA MET A 172 -6.81 11.10 -12.32
C MET A 172 -7.93 11.39 -11.30
N LEU A 173 -9.14 11.71 -11.76
CA LEU A 173 -10.28 11.99 -10.89
C LEU A 173 -10.65 10.79 -10.01
N PHE A 174 -10.75 9.60 -10.61
CA PHE A 174 -11.04 8.36 -9.87
C PHE A 174 -9.95 8.04 -8.84
N LEU A 175 -8.69 8.11 -9.27
CA LEU A 175 -7.55 7.73 -8.44
C LEU A 175 -7.35 8.70 -7.27
N THR A 176 -7.44 10.01 -7.52
CA THR A 176 -7.32 11.02 -6.45
C THR A 176 -8.40 10.85 -5.38
N GLY A 177 -9.63 10.51 -5.76
CA GLY A 177 -10.70 10.22 -4.79
C GLY A 177 -10.40 9.01 -3.89
N GLY A 178 -9.90 7.91 -4.49
CA GLY A 178 -9.50 6.72 -3.75
C GLY A 178 -8.31 6.96 -2.81
N LEU A 179 -7.28 7.65 -3.31
CA LEU A 179 -6.10 8.03 -2.51
C LEU A 179 -6.48 8.96 -1.34
N ILE A 180 -7.39 9.92 -1.54
CA ILE A 180 -7.90 10.79 -0.46
C ILE A 180 -8.55 9.93 0.64
N GLY A 181 -9.45 9.02 0.28
CA GLY A 181 -10.13 8.16 1.26
C GLY A 181 -9.16 7.28 2.05
N TYR A 182 -8.14 6.75 1.39
CA TYR A 182 -7.09 5.96 2.05
C TYR A 182 -6.23 6.81 2.98
N LEU A 183 -5.68 7.94 2.51
CA LEU A 183 -4.81 8.81 3.32
C LEU A 183 -5.56 9.43 4.51
N GLN A 184 -6.85 9.76 4.36
CA GLN A 184 -7.69 10.23 5.47
C GLN A 184 -7.83 9.18 6.56
N SER A 185 -8.13 7.93 6.16
CA SER A 185 -8.27 6.81 7.10
C SER A 185 -6.94 6.56 7.82
N LEU A 186 -5.83 6.55 7.08
CA LEU A 186 -4.49 6.42 7.63
C LEU A 186 -4.19 7.55 8.62
N TRP A 187 -4.41 8.81 8.26
CA TRP A 187 -4.13 9.96 9.11
C TRP A 187 -4.92 9.92 10.43
N ILE A 188 -6.20 9.55 10.37
CA ILE A 188 -7.06 9.41 11.56
C ILE A 188 -6.54 8.29 12.48
N GLU A 189 -6.19 7.14 11.91
CA GLU A 189 -5.68 5.98 12.68
C GLU A 189 -4.27 6.22 13.25
N ALA A 190 -3.42 6.97 12.52
CA ALA A 190 -2.04 7.22 12.88
C ALA A 190 -1.85 8.38 13.88
N LYS A 191 -2.74 9.38 13.87
CA LYS A 191 -2.63 10.59 14.72
C LYS A 191 -2.52 10.28 16.22
N PRO A 192 -3.33 9.38 16.82
CA PRO A 192 -3.19 9.04 18.24
C PRO A 192 -1.89 8.32 18.58
N LYS A 193 -1.23 7.69 17.59
CA LYS A 193 -0.02 6.89 17.75
C LYS A 193 1.28 7.71 17.61
N ALA A 194 1.18 9.02 17.38
CA ALA A 194 2.31 9.97 17.31
C ALA A 194 3.47 9.52 16.38
N VAL A 195 3.14 8.98 15.21
CA VAL A 195 4.14 8.51 14.24
C VAL A 195 4.83 9.68 13.52
N PRO A 196 6.14 9.56 13.20
CA PRO A 196 6.96 10.69 12.74
C PRO A 196 6.57 11.25 11.37
N PHE A 197 5.89 10.48 10.52
CA PHE A 197 5.54 10.89 9.15
C PHE A 197 4.10 11.41 8.99
N VAL A 198 3.29 11.43 10.06
CA VAL A 198 1.85 11.75 9.96
C VAL A 198 1.58 13.16 9.42
N ASP A 199 2.44 14.12 9.75
CA ASP A 199 2.32 15.49 9.25
C ASP A 199 2.61 15.56 7.74
N LYS A 200 3.51 14.71 7.24
CA LYS A 200 3.82 14.63 5.82
C LYS A 200 2.68 13.96 5.03
N VAL A 201 2.04 12.95 5.61
CA VAL A 201 0.80 12.38 5.05
C VAL A 201 -0.29 13.45 4.95
N TYR A 202 -0.43 14.29 5.98
CA TYR A 202 -1.41 15.38 5.96
C TYR A 202 -1.10 16.43 4.88
N GLN A 203 0.18 16.78 4.70
CA GLN A 203 0.62 17.68 3.62
C GLN A 203 0.25 17.13 2.24
N ASP A 204 0.51 15.84 1.99
CA ASP A 204 0.14 15.20 0.72
C ASP A 204 -1.38 15.14 0.55
N LEU A 205 -2.12 14.84 1.62
CA LEU A 205 -3.59 14.83 1.61
C LEU A 205 -4.17 16.20 1.19
N GLN A 206 -3.63 17.31 1.72
CA GLN A 206 -4.08 18.65 1.36
C GLN A 206 -3.83 18.95 -0.14
N GLN A 207 -2.64 18.62 -0.64
CA GLN A 207 -2.32 18.80 -2.06
C GLN A 207 -3.21 17.94 -2.96
N LEU A 208 -3.49 16.71 -2.54
CA LEU A 208 -4.34 15.78 -3.27
C LEU A 208 -5.80 16.25 -3.33
N GLN A 209 -6.33 16.80 -2.24
CA GLN A 209 -7.66 17.41 -2.20
C GLN A 209 -7.78 18.60 -3.15
N GLN A 210 -6.77 19.48 -3.21
CA GLN A 210 -6.74 20.61 -4.15
C GLN A 210 -6.75 20.13 -5.61
N ARG A 211 -5.94 19.11 -5.93
CA ARG A 211 -5.93 18.49 -7.27
C ARG A 211 -7.26 17.84 -7.61
N HIS A 212 -7.87 17.11 -6.69
CA HIS A 212 -9.15 16.46 -6.91
C HIS A 212 -10.26 17.46 -7.24
N LEU A 213 -10.35 18.57 -6.50
CA LEU A 213 -11.33 19.63 -6.78
C LEU A 213 -11.10 20.30 -8.13
N THR A 214 -9.84 20.49 -8.52
CA THR A 214 -9.48 21.03 -9.84
C THR A 214 -9.89 20.05 -10.93
N ALA A 215 -9.55 18.77 -10.78
CA ALA A 215 -9.92 17.70 -11.69
C ALA A 215 -11.44 17.57 -11.85
N MET A 216 -12.21 17.69 -10.76
CA MET A 216 -13.68 17.68 -10.79
C MET A 216 -14.23 18.85 -11.62
N ARG A 217 -13.68 20.06 -11.43
CA ARG A 217 -14.08 21.25 -12.18
C ARG A 217 -13.80 21.06 -13.67
N ASP A 218 -12.59 20.64 -14.01
CA ASP A 218 -12.16 20.47 -15.40
C ASP A 218 -12.96 19.37 -16.10
N TYR A 219 -13.26 18.28 -15.38
CA TYR A 219 -14.05 17.18 -15.92
C TYR A 219 -15.49 17.61 -16.17
N ALA A 220 -16.08 18.37 -15.24
CA ALA A 220 -17.41 18.95 -15.45
C ALA A 220 -17.43 19.85 -16.69
N GLN A 221 -16.41 20.69 -16.91
CA GLN A 221 -16.34 21.54 -18.11
C GLN A 221 -16.26 20.71 -19.40
N GLN A 222 -15.45 19.66 -19.44
CA GLN A 222 -15.34 18.77 -20.61
C GLN A 222 -16.67 18.09 -20.97
N CYS A 223 -17.45 17.68 -19.97
CA CYS A 223 -18.77 17.07 -20.21
C CYS A 223 -19.80 18.05 -20.78
N HIS A 224 -19.64 19.36 -20.54
CA HIS A 224 -20.58 20.38 -20.99
C HIS A 224 -20.21 21.02 -22.34
N THR A 225 -19.04 20.74 -22.91
CA THR A 225 -18.71 21.13 -24.28
C THR A 225 -19.47 20.26 -25.28
N PRO A 226 -20.46 20.79 -26.03
CA PRO A 226 -21.14 20.01 -27.06
C PRO A 226 -20.13 19.64 -28.16
N ALA A 227 -20.16 18.38 -28.61
CA ALA A 227 -19.40 17.95 -29.77
C ALA A 227 -19.84 18.78 -30.98
N THR A 228 -19.00 19.72 -31.42
CA THR A 228 -19.20 20.43 -32.68
C THR A 228 -19.02 19.42 -33.81
N THR A 229 -20.13 18.86 -34.30
CA THR A 229 -20.17 18.02 -35.48
C THR A 229 -19.74 18.86 -36.69
N TYR A 230 -18.63 18.47 -37.33
CA TYR A 230 -18.27 18.86 -38.69
C TYR A 230 -18.80 17.84 -39.69
#